data_AF-A0A7J6QJQ9-F1
#
_entry.id   AF-A0A7J6QJQ9-F1
#
_cell.length_a   1.000
_cell.length_b   1.000
_cell.length_c   1.000
_cell.angle_alpha   90.00
_cell.angle_beta   90.00
_cell.angle_gamma   90.00
#
_symmetry.space_group_name_H-M   'P 1'
#
loop_
_entity.id
_entity.type
_entity.pdbx_description
1 polymer ?
#
loop_
_entity_poly.entity_id
_entity_poly.type
_entity_poly.pdbx_seq_one_letter_code
_entity_poly.pdbx_strand_id
1 'polypeptide(L)'
;FVFFISGMAELAAAGAALANGAGSLFSYNKDVFVFDQTLRQQKVHQIQNIRLQQVGLYREDLRDLFGLTISKMDNYLVVNTLMLGFCIALFYDGVLPQQNPPWLWWMWCLDLSGSTIFLLISIWLSLHASITAQSMVVKLLTQWLRLPLPRTEDIAAASATIEDYECCPVSSILRIPGLQRLDPRRKKVDMDDYTKVDKDGRVSGEGDRLYHIHFKLFQHVQKSWQGYDAYARVCMAVGTNQLLLTLCIFALGSTLIGDRQPWAAWVFIVVVATGAMLHFRINLTLTKWELIIMVALIYAAPLTAGVAATMDYAG
;
A
#
# COMPACT_ATOMS: atom_id res chain seq x y z
N PHE A 1 12.56 72.89 -60.97
CA PHE A 1 11.30 72.13 -60.82
C PHE A 1 11.46 70.62 -61.02
N VAL A 2 12.48 70.12 -61.74
CA VAL A 2 12.67 68.67 -61.96
C VAL A 2 13.35 67.93 -60.77
N PHE A 3 14.15 68.61 -59.95
CA PHE A 3 14.81 67.99 -58.78
C PHE A 3 13.90 67.70 -57.57
N PHE A 4 12.72 68.34 -57.48
CA PHE A 4 11.80 68.14 -56.34
C PHE A 4 10.90 66.91 -56.50
N ILE A 5 10.69 66.44 -57.73
CA ILE A 5 9.81 65.30 -58.04
C ILE A 5 10.57 63.97 -57.86
N SER A 6 11.88 63.93 -58.15
CA SER A 6 12.72 62.73 -57.95
C SER A 6 12.87 62.35 -56.47
N GLY A 7 13.01 63.34 -55.58
CA GLY A 7 13.13 63.09 -54.13
C GLY A 7 11.84 62.58 -53.49
N MET A 8 10.66 63.02 -53.95
CA MET A 8 9.39 62.49 -53.45
C MET A 8 9.09 61.07 -53.96
N ALA A 9 9.53 60.72 -55.17
CA ALA A 9 9.41 59.36 -55.70
C ALA A 9 10.31 58.36 -54.96
N GLU A 10 11.55 58.73 -54.63
CA GLU A 10 12.44 57.89 -53.81
C GLU A 10 11.96 57.77 -52.36
N LEU A 11 11.41 58.83 -51.78
CA LEU A 11 10.86 58.79 -50.42
C LEU A 11 9.54 58.02 -50.34
N ALA A 12 8.72 58.05 -51.39
CA ALA A 12 7.53 57.21 -51.54
C ALA A 12 7.89 55.74 -51.81
N ALA A 13 8.91 55.46 -52.62
CA ALA A 13 9.40 54.10 -52.87
C ALA A 13 10.08 53.50 -51.62
N ALA A 14 10.87 54.28 -50.89
CA ALA A 14 11.43 53.90 -49.60
C ALA A 14 10.33 53.70 -48.54
N GLY A 15 9.30 54.56 -48.54
CA GLY A 15 8.12 54.40 -47.69
C GLY A 15 7.31 53.14 -48.01
N ALA A 16 7.17 52.78 -49.28
CA ALA A 16 6.48 51.56 -49.72
C ALA A 16 7.29 50.28 -49.40
N ALA A 17 8.62 50.32 -49.55
CA ALA A 17 9.49 49.22 -49.18
C ALA A 17 9.53 49.00 -47.65
N LEU A 18 9.54 50.09 -46.86
CA LEU A 18 9.41 50.03 -45.39
C LEU A 18 8.02 49.56 -44.95
N ALA A 19 6.95 49.97 -45.62
CA ALA A 19 5.59 49.51 -45.32
C ALA A 19 5.42 48.01 -45.59
N ASN A 20 5.95 47.52 -46.71
CA ASN A 20 5.96 46.08 -47.04
C ASN A 20 6.82 45.27 -46.05
N GLY A 21 7.98 45.81 -45.66
CA GLY A 21 8.84 45.21 -44.64
C GLY A 21 8.18 45.16 -43.25
N ALA A 22 7.57 46.27 -42.81
CA ALA A 22 6.87 46.37 -41.53
C ALA A 22 5.64 45.45 -41.47
N GLY A 23 4.88 45.35 -42.56
CA GLY A 23 3.76 44.41 -42.68
C GLY A 23 4.21 42.95 -42.54
N SER A 24 5.31 42.58 -43.21
CA SER A 24 5.86 41.22 -43.12
C SER A 24 6.43 40.87 -41.74
N LEU A 25 7.04 41.84 -41.04
CA LEU A 25 7.53 41.65 -39.68
C LEU A 25 6.39 41.56 -38.66
N PHE A 26 5.32 42.32 -38.87
CA PHE A 26 4.13 42.25 -38.02
C PHE A 26 3.43 40.90 -38.17
N SER A 27 3.19 40.43 -39.42
CA SER A 27 2.59 39.12 -39.66
C SER A 27 3.44 37.99 -39.09
N TYR A 28 4.76 38.06 -39.25
CA TYR A 28 5.68 37.09 -38.65
C TYR A 28 5.58 37.03 -37.12
N ASN A 29 5.56 38.19 -36.45
CA ASN A 29 5.47 38.24 -34.99
C ASN A 29 4.11 37.76 -34.47
N LYS A 30 3.04 38.01 -35.21
CA LYS A 30 1.71 37.48 -34.90
C LYS A 30 1.70 35.95 -35.02
N ASP A 31 2.25 35.39 -36.09
CA ASP A 31 2.31 33.95 -36.31
C ASP A 31 3.17 33.25 -35.24
N VAL A 32 4.31 33.85 -34.86
CA VAL A 32 5.15 33.35 -33.76
C VAL A 32 4.42 33.43 -32.41
N PHE A 33 3.67 34.51 -32.14
CA PHE A 33 2.88 34.59 -30.91
C PHE A 33 1.83 33.49 -30.84
N VAL A 34 1.07 33.28 -31.93
CA VAL A 34 0.07 32.20 -32.02
C VAL A 34 0.75 30.84 -31.84
N PHE A 35 1.91 30.62 -32.47
CA PHE A 35 2.68 29.39 -32.30
C PHE A 35 3.15 29.17 -30.86
N ASP A 36 3.79 30.16 -30.23
CA ASP A 36 4.22 30.11 -28.83
C ASP A 36 3.05 29.83 -27.88
N GLN A 37 1.88 30.43 -28.16
CA GLN A 37 0.66 30.20 -27.40
C GLN A 37 0.17 28.76 -27.54
N THR A 38 0.13 28.21 -28.76
CA THR A 38 -0.26 26.80 -28.96
C THR A 38 0.70 25.84 -28.25
N LEU A 39 2.00 26.11 -28.25
CA LEU A 39 2.98 25.33 -27.48
C LEU A 39 2.78 25.45 -25.98
N ARG A 40 2.45 26.64 -25.46
CA ARG A 40 2.15 26.83 -24.05
C ARG A 40 0.91 26.04 -23.63
N GLN A 41 -0.15 26.07 -24.43
CA GLN A 41 -1.35 25.26 -24.20
C GLN A 41 -1.03 23.76 -24.19
N GLN A 42 -0.26 23.29 -25.19
CA GLN A 42 0.19 21.89 -25.23
C GLN A 42 1.03 21.51 -24.00
N LYS A 43 1.95 22.38 -23.55
CA LYS A 43 2.73 22.16 -22.33
C LYS A 43 1.83 22.03 -21.10
N VAL A 44 0.85 22.92 -20.94
CA VAL A 44 -0.10 22.85 -19.81
C VAL A 44 -0.92 21.56 -19.85
N HIS A 45 -1.43 21.17 -21.01
CA HIS A 45 -2.14 19.89 -21.18
C HIS A 45 -1.24 18.68 -20.88
N GLN A 46 0.02 18.70 -21.31
CA GLN A 46 0.98 17.62 -20.99
C GLN A 46 1.24 17.53 -19.48
N ILE A 47 1.44 18.67 -18.80
CA ILE A 47 1.63 18.69 -17.34
C ILE A 47 0.38 18.15 -16.62
N GLN A 48 -0.82 18.53 -17.07
CA GLN A 48 -2.06 18.01 -16.52
C GLN A 48 -2.18 16.49 -16.74
N ASN A 49 -1.84 15.99 -17.93
CA ASN A 49 -1.83 14.56 -18.23
C ASN A 49 -0.86 13.80 -17.32
N ILE A 50 0.34 14.32 -17.08
CA ILE A 50 1.32 13.72 -16.15
C ILE A 50 0.76 13.67 -14.73
N ARG A 51 0.14 14.76 -14.24
CA ARG A 51 -0.49 14.81 -12.91
C ARG A 51 -1.64 13.81 -12.77
N LEU A 52 -2.47 13.67 -13.81
CA LEU A 52 -3.54 12.68 -13.84
C LEU A 52 -3.00 11.25 -13.80
N GLN A 53 -1.95 10.95 -14.57
CA GLN A 53 -1.29 9.64 -14.55
C GLN A 53 -0.66 9.34 -13.18
N GLN A 54 -0.01 10.31 -12.53
CA GLN A 54 0.53 10.15 -11.18
C GLN A 54 -0.56 9.80 -10.16
N VAL A 55 -1.69 10.50 -10.19
CA VAL A 55 -2.82 10.18 -9.32
C VAL A 55 -3.44 8.82 -9.66
N GLY A 56 -3.45 8.45 -10.94
CA GLY A 56 -3.82 7.10 -11.37
C GLY A 56 -2.95 6.02 -10.73
N LEU A 57 -1.63 6.16 -10.81
CA LEU A 57 -0.66 5.25 -10.17
C LEU A 57 -0.86 5.17 -8.66
N TYR A 58 -1.12 6.28 -7.98
CA TYR A 58 -1.39 6.27 -6.53
C TYR A 58 -2.69 5.55 -6.17
N ARG A 59 -3.73 5.63 -7.02
CA ARG A 59 -4.98 4.88 -6.79
C ARG A 59 -4.76 3.38 -6.96
N GLU A 60 -3.95 2.98 -7.94
CA GLU A 60 -3.56 1.59 -8.17
C GLU A 60 -2.81 1.05 -6.95
N ASP A 61 -1.75 1.73 -6.53
CA ASP A 61 -0.89 1.31 -5.41
C ASP A 61 -1.67 1.17 -4.11
N LEU A 62 -2.59 2.10 -3.81
CA LEU A 62 -3.48 1.97 -2.66
C LEU A 62 -4.39 0.72 -2.77
N ARG A 63 -4.97 0.46 -3.95
CA ARG A 63 -5.81 -0.74 -4.12
C ARG A 63 -5.01 -2.01 -3.93
N ASP A 64 -3.77 -2.05 -4.40
CA ASP A 64 -2.90 -3.22 -4.28
C ASP A 64 -2.46 -3.45 -2.83
N LEU A 65 -2.03 -2.40 -2.13
CA LEU A 65 -1.64 -2.47 -0.71
C LEU A 65 -2.79 -2.96 0.19
N PHE A 66 -3.98 -2.42 -0.03
CA PHE A 66 -5.15 -2.84 0.73
C PHE A 66 -5.68 -4.20 0.27
N GLY A 67 -5.61 -4.50 -1.02
CA GLY A 67 -5.99 -5.80 -1.59
C GLY A 67 -5.18 -6.93 -0.99
N LEU A 68 -3.86 -6.74 -0.85
CA LEU A 68 -2.98 -7.69 -0.17
C LEU A 68 -3.39 -7.89 1.29
N THR A 69 -3.71 -6.81 1.99
CA THR A 69 -4.13 -6.87 3.40
C THR A 69 -5.46 -7.59 3.58
N ILE A 70 -6.46 -7.26 2.76
CA ILE A 70 -7.79 -7.88 2.79
C ILE A 70 -7.67 -9.36 2.45
N SER A 71 -6.98 -9.71 1.36
CA SER A 71 -6.76 -11.10 0.96
C SER A 71 -6.08 -11.92 2.06
N LYS A 72 -5.08 -11.35 2.75
CA LYS A 72 -4.44 -11.99 3.90
C LYS A 72 -5.41 -12.23 5.06
N MET A 73 -6.28 -11.27 5.39
CA MET A 73 -7.26 -11.42 6.48
C MET A 73 -8.31 -12.47 6.11
N ASP A 74 -8.80 -12.45 4.88
CA ASP A 74 -9.79 -13.41 4.40
C ASP A 74 -9.22 -14.84 4.42
N ASN A 75 -7.92 -15.02 4.11
CA ASN A 75 -7.24 -16.31 4.27
C ASN A 75 -7.21 -16.77 5.74
N TYR A 76 -6.99 -15.87 6.70
CA TYR A 76 -7.07 -16.23 8.13
C TYR A 76 -8.47 -16.67 8.52
N LEU A 77 -9.50 -15.98 8.03
CA LEU A 77 -10.89 -16.36 8.28
C LEU A 77 -11.19 -17.78 7.74
N VAL A 78 -10.77 -18.10 6.52
CA VAL A 78 -11.00 -19.43 5.92
C VAL A 78 -10.26 -20.52 6.69
N VAL A 79 -8.97 -20.34 6.99
CA VAL A 79 -8.20 -21.35 7.73
C VAL A 79 -8.78 -21.56 9.13
N ASN A 80 -9.09 -20.48 9.85
CA ASN A 80 -9.64 -20.59 11.20
C ASN A 80 -11.03 -21.24 11.22
N THR A 81 -11.89 -21.00 10.23
CA THR A 81 -13.22 -21.65 10.17
C THR A 81 -13.11 -23.15 9.91
N LEU A 82 -12.17 -23.59 9.07
CA LEU A 82 -11.87 -25.01 8.87
C LEU A 82 -11.33 -25.65 10.16
N MET A 83 -10.39 -24.99 10.84
CA MET A 83 -9.85 -25.47 12.11
C MET A 83 -10.92 -25.54 13.21
N LEU A 84 -11.80 -24.54 13.29
CA LEU A 84 -12.94 -24.54 14.20
C LEU A 84 -13.88 -25.72 13.89
N GLY A 85 -14.11 -26.02 12.61
CA GLY A 85 -14.85 -27.21 12.18
C GLY A 85 -14.22 -28.51 12.69
N PHE A 86 -12.89 -28.64 12.62
CA PHE A 86 -12.18 -29.78 13.20
C PHE A 86 -12.33 -29.84 14.73
N CYS A 87 -12.25 -28.70 15.44
CA CYS A 87 -12.48 -28.67 16.89
C CYS A 87 -13.89 -29.15 17.25
N ILE A 88 -14.91 -28.71 16.51
CA ILE A 88 -16.29 -29.12 16.72
C ILE A 88 -16.48 -30.61 16.42
N ALA A 89 -15.90 -31.11 15.32
CA ALA A 89 -15.96 -32.53 14.98
C ALA A 89 -15.30 -33.40 16.05
N LEU A 90 -14.13 -33.00 16.56
CA LEU A 90 -13.47 -33.68 17.68
C LEU A 90 -14.32 -33.65 18.96
N PHE A 91 -15.09 -32.58 19.19
CA PHE A 91 -15.96 -32.49 20.35
C PHE A 91 -17.09 -33.52 20.34
N TYR A 92 -17.67 -33.80 19.16
CA TYR A 92 -18.79 -34.73 19.01
C TYR A 92 -18.34 -36.18 18.75
N ASP A 93 -17.37 -36.38 17.85
CA ASP A 93 -16.95 -37.71 17.40
C ASP A 93 -15.72 -38.23 18.16
N GLY A 94 -14.97 -37.35 18.81
CA GLY A 94 -13.74 -37.68 19.54
C GLY A 94 -14.00 -38.33 20.89
N VAL A 95 -14.63 -39.50 20.88
CA VAL A 95 -14.89 -40.27 22.11
C VAL A 95 -13.62 -40.95 22.58
N LEU A 96 -13.12 -40.54 23.74
CA LEU A 96 -12.06 -41.26 24.44
C LEU A 96 -12.58 -42.63 24.93
N PRO A 97 -11.77 -43.71 24.87
CA PRO A 97 -12.14 -45.02 25.43
C PRO A 97 -12.70 -44.94 26.85
N GLN A 98 -13.70 -45.76 27.17
CA GLN A 98 -14.45 -45.69 28.43
C GLN A 98 -13.60 -46.02 29.69
N GLN A 99 -12.40 -46.58 29.50
CA GLN A 99 -11.45 -46.92 30.57
C GLN A 99 -10.50 -45.76 30.93
N ASN A 100 -10.64 -44.59 30.30
CA ASN A 100 -9.75 -43.46 30.56
C ASN A 100 -9.99 -42.85 31.94
N PRO A 101 -8.93 -42.41 32.63
CA PRO A 101 -9.06 -41.77 33.91
C PRO A 101 -9.77 -40.40 33.75
N PRO A 102 -10.65 -40.01 34.69
CA PRO A 102 -11.46 -38.80 34.54
C PRO A 102 -10.66 -37.50 34.36
N TRP A 103 -9.46 -37.42 34.94
CA TRP A 103 -8.60 -36.23 34.85
C TRP A 103 -8.13 -35.97 33.41
N LEU A 104 -7.88 -37.03 32.63
CA LEU A 104 -7.42 -36.91 31.25
C LEU A 104 -8.52 -36.36 30.34
N TRP A 105 -9.76 -36.79 30.59
CA TRP A 105 -10.94 -36.27 29.91
C TRP A 105 -11.14 -34.77 30.17
N TRP A 106 -10.99 -34.33 31.42
CA TRP A 106 -11.06 -32.90 31.75
C TRP A 106 -9.98 -32.07 31.06
N MET A 107 -8.74 -32.56 31.01
CA MET A 107 -7.66 -31.87 30.28
C MET A 107 -7.97 -31.75 28.79
N TRP A 108 -8.47 -32.83 28.18
CA TRP A 108 -8.89 -32.83 26.79
C TRP A 108 -10.01 -31.80 26.52
N CYS A 109 -11.07 -31.77 27.35
CA CYS A 109 -12.15 -30.79 27.21
C CYS A 109 -11.67 -29.33 27.42
N LEU A 110 -10.77 -29.09 28.37
CA LEU A 110 -10.25 -27.75 28.65
C LEU A 110 -9.41 -27.21 27.48
N ASP A 111 -8.54 -28.05 26.91
CA ASP A 111 -7.69 -27.63 25.81
C ASP A 111 -8.47 -27.48 24.50
N LEU A 112 -9.44 -28.37 24.25
CA LEU A 112 -10.34 -28.28 23.10
C LEU A 112 -11.25 -27.03 23.16
N SER A 113 -11.79 -26.72 24.34
CA SER A 113 -12.58 -25.51 24.55
C SER A 113 -11.74 -24.24 24.44
N GLY A 114 -10.52 -24.25 25.00
CA GLY A 114 -9.55 -23.17 24.83
C GLY A 114 -9.25 -22.91 23.35
N SER A 115 -8.93 -23.96 22.58
CA SER A 115 -8.67 -23.87 21.15
C SER A 115 -9.84 -23.24 20.41
N THR A 116 -11.06 -23.71 20.70
CA THR A 116 -12.31 -23.20 20.12
C THR A 116 -12.49 -21.70 20.39
N ILE A 117 -12.28 -21.26 21.63
CA ILE A 117 -12.42 -19.84 22.03
C ILE A 117 -11.38 -18.98 21.30
N PHE A 118 -10.11 -19.39 21.27
CA PHE A 118 -9.06 -18.63 20.60
C PHE A 118 -9.26 -18.54 19.09
N LEU A 119 -9.71 -19.62 18.44
CA LEU A 119 -10.04 -19.62 17.02
C LEU A 119 -11.25 -18.70 16.74
N LEU A 120 -12.28 -18.71 17.58
CA LEU A 120 -13.44 -17.83 17.43
C LEU A 120 -13.05 -16.35 17.60
N ILE A 121 -12.22 -16.02 18.60
CA ILE A 121 -11.68 -14.67 18.76
C ILE A 121 -10.84 -14.26 17.55
N SER A 122 -10.03 -15.17 17.00
CA SER A 122 -9.24 -14.91 15.80
C SER A 122 -10.13 -14.58 14.58
N ILE A 123 -11.21 -15.35 14.37
CA ILE A 123 -12.21 -15.09 13.31
C ILE A 123 -12.86 -13.72 13.51
N TRP A 124 -13.28 -13.39 14.73
CA TRP A 124 -13.89 -12.10 15.04
C TRP A 124 -12.96 -10.92 14.74
N LEU A 125 -11.71 -10.99 15.19
CA LEU A 125 -10.71 -9.95 14.98
C LEU A 125 -10.35 -9.80 13.49
N SER A 126 -10.20 -10.92 12.78
CA SER A 126 -9.97 -10.97 11.33
C SER A 126 -11.10 -10.31 10.55
N LEU A 127 -12.36 -10.62 10.90
CA LEU A 127 -13.54 -10.04 10.27
C LEU A 127 -13.58 -8.53 10.48
N HIS A 128 -13.34 -8.07 11.72
CA HIS A 128 -13.30 -6.65 12.04
C HIS A 128 -12.17 -5.92 11.29
N ALA A 129 -10.98 -6.53 11.18
CA ALA A 129 -9.86 -5.99 10.41
C ALA A 129 -10.19 -5.85 8.92
N SER A 130 -10.82 -6.87 8.31
CA SER A 130 -11.20 -6.86 6.89
C SER A 130 -12.23 -5.77 6.58
N ILE A 131 -13.31 -5.68 7.37
CA ILE A 131 -14.37 -4.67 7.18
C ILE A 131 -13.82 -3.25 7.37
N THR A 132 -13.01 -3.03 8.40
CA THR A 132 -12.42 -1.71 8.66
C THR A 132 -11.48 -1.30 7.53
N ALA A 133 -10.60 -2.19 7.05
CA ALA A 133 -9.73 -1.93 5.91
C ALA A 133 -10.52 -1.56 4.65
N GLN A 134 -11.55 -2.32 4.29
CA GLN A 134 -12.41 -2.04 3.14
C GLN A 134 -13.10 -0.67 3.24
N SER A 135 -13.63 -0.34 4.42
CA SER A 135 -14.28 0.96 4.62
C SER A 135 -13.30 2.13 4.49
N MET A 136 -12.05 1.95 4.93
CA MET A 136 -11.01 2.97 4.85
C MET A 136 -10.49 3.15 3.43
N VAL A 137 -10.35 2.08 2.64
CA VAL A 137 -10.04 2.15 1.20
C VAL A 137 -11.00 3.07 0.47
N VAL A 138 -12.30 2.82 0.66
CA VAL A 138 -13.35 3.58 -0.03
C VAL A 138 -13.30 5.05 0.39
N LYS A 139 -13.13 5.34 1.68
CA LYS A 139 -12.95 6.71 2.18
C LYS A 139 -11.72 7.39 1.60
N LEU A 140 -10.59 6.69 1.54
CA LEU A 140 -9.33 7.21 1.02
C LEU A 140 -9.44 7.55 -0.47
N LEU A 141 -10.04 6.66 -1.27
CA LEU A 141 -10.23 6.83 -2.72
C LEU A 141 -11.25 7.91 -3.09
N THR A 142 -12.24 8.19 -2.23
CA THR A 142 -13.33 9.12 -2.51
C THR A 142 -13.13 10.51 -1.89
N GLN A 143 -12.59 10.57 -0.68
CA GLN A 143 -12.46 11.85 0.05
C GLN A 143 -11.08 12.47 -0.12
N TRP A 144 -10.02 11.65 -0.08
CA TRP A 144 -8.64 12.15 0.00
C TRP A 144 -7.95 12.17 -1.37
N LEU A 145 -8.12 11.12 -2.17
CA LEU A 145 -7.49 11.01 -3.48
C LEU A 145 -8.42 11.47 -4.60
N ARG A 146 -8.77 12.76 -4.56
CA ARG A 146 -9.55 13.44 -5.60
C ARG A 146 -8.67 13.77 -6.80
N LEU A 147 -9.28 13.82 -7.98
CA LEU A 147 -8.61 14.22 -9.22
C LEU A 147 -8.09 15.67 -9.08
N PRO A 148 -6.87 15.97 -9.55
CA PRO A 148 -6.35 17.31 -9.59
C PRO A 148 -7.09 18.07 -10.70
N LEU A 149 -8.16 18.78 -10.32
CA LEU A 149 -8.85 19.66 -11.25
C LEU A 149 -7.99 20.92 -11.47
N PRO A 150 -7.75 21.32 -12.72
CA PRO A 150 -7.06 22.57 -12.99
C PRO A 150 -7.86 23.74 -12.43
N ARG A 151 -7.18 24.70 -11.81
CA ARG A 151 -7.85 25.90 -11.32
C ARG A 151 -8.28 26.75 -12.52
N THR A 152 -9.34 27.53 -12.35
CA THR A 152 -9.78 28.49 -13.38
C THR A 152 -8.66 29.47 -13.74
N GLU A 153 -7.78 29.80 -12.80
CA GLU A 153 -6.57 30.60 -13.00
C GLU A 153 -5.58 29.93 -13.96
N ASP A 154 -5.34 28.62 -13.80
CA ASP A 154 -4.44 27.87 -14.68
C ASP A 154 -5.00 27.77 -16.10
N ILE A 155 -6.33 27.62 -16.21
CA ILE A 155 -7.05 27.62 -17.49
C ILE A 155 -6.96 28.99 -18.15
N ALA A 156 -7.23 30.07 -17.40
CA ALA A 156 -7.17 31.44 -17.88
C ALA A 156 -5.75 31.82 -18.34
N ALA A 157 -4.72 31.39 -17.59
CA ALA A 157 -3.32 31.60 -17.95
C ALA A 157 -2.90 30.81 -19.20
N ALA A 158 -3.52 29.66 -19.46
CA ALA A 158 -3.32 28.88 -20.67
C ALA A 158 -4.13 29.41 -21.87
N SER A 159 -5.27 30.06 -21.61
CA SER A 159 -6.17 30.64 -22.62
C SER A 159 -5.87 32.11 -22.91
N ALA A 160 -4.60 32.47 -23.08
CA ALA A 160 -4.24 33.81 -23.55
C ALA A 160 -5.00 34.11 -24.86
N THR A 161 -5.58 35.30 -25.01
CA THR A 161 -6.39 35.63 -26.19
C THR A 161 -5.54 36.48 -27.15
N ILE A 162 -5.90 36.51 -28.44
CA ILE A 162 -5.27 37.43 -29.41
C ILE A 162 -5.40 38.90 -28.93
N GLU A 163 -6.45 39.21 -28.17
CA GLU A 163 -6.62 40.50 -27.48
C GLU A 163 -5.43 40.85 -26.58
N ASP A 164 -4.81 39.86 -25.92
CA ASP A 164 -3.61 40.07 -25.08
C ASP A 164 -2.40 40.47 -25.93
N TYR A 165 -2.32 40.00 -27.18
CA TYR A 165 -1.30 40.41 -28.13
C TYR A 165 -1.50 41.87 -28.58
N GLU A 166 -2.74 42.27 -28.82
CA GLU A 166 -3.07 43.65 -29.23
C GLU A 166 -2.84 44.67 -28.11
N CYS A 167 -2.96 44.24 -26.85
CA CYS A 167 -2.70 45.08 -25.68
C CYS A 167 -1.21 45.17 -25.30
N CYS A 168 -0.33 44.37 -25.92
CA CYS A 168 1.10 44.42 -25.65
C CYS A 168 1.75 45.67 -26.26
N PRO A 169 2.76 46.29 -25.61
CA PRO A 169 3.47 47.42 -26.18
C PRO A 169 4.19 47.02 -27.49
N VAL A 170 4.16 47.91 -28.50
CA VAL A 170 4.74 47.67 -29.83
C VAL A 170 6.22 47.24 -29.76
N SER A 171 6.95 47.70 -28.73
CA SER A 171 8.35 47.33 -28.48
C SER A 171 8.56 45.88 -28.05
N SER A 172 7.56 45.21 -27.46
CA SER A 172 7.63 43.78 -27.11
C SER A 172 7.08 42.87 -28.21
N ILE A 173 6.26 43.44 -29.11
CA ILE A 173 5.67 42.78 -30.27
C ILE A 173 6.71 42.59 -31.39
N LEU A 174 7.56 43.58 -31.63
CA LEU A 174 8.57 43.53 -32.71
C LEU A 174 9.79 42.68 -32.30
N ARG A 175 9.75 41.37 -32.55
CA ARG A 175 10.91 40.48 -32.40
C ARG A 175 11.61 40.30 -33.75
N ILE A 176 12.94 40.45 -33.75
CA ILE A 176 13.76 40.22 -34.94
C ILE A 176 14.29 38.77 -34.90
N PRO A 177 14.06 37.95 -35.94
CA PRO A 177 14.57 36.60 -36.00
C PRO A 177 16.11 36.58 -35.88
N GLY A 178 16.65 35.72 -35.01
CA GLY A 178 18.09 35.49 -34.82
C GLY A 178 18.74 36.24 -33.65
N LEU A 179 18.38 37.50 -33.39
CA LEU A 179 18.97 38.31 -32.30
C LEU A 179 18.57 37.83 -30.90
N GLN A 180 17.40 37.19 -30.78
CA GLN A 180 16.86 36.77 -29.49
C GLN A 180 17.61 35.57 -28.86
N ARG A 181 18.42 34.84 -29.62
CA ARG A 181 19.27 33.73 -29.10
C ARG A 181 20.50 34.24 -28.34
N LEU A 182 20.85 35.52 -28.51
CA LEU A 182 22.01 36.14 -27.88
C LEU A 182 21.68 36.80 -26.53
N ASP A 183 20.42 36.86 -26.12
CA ASP A 183 20.03 37.48 -24.85
C ASP A 183 20.49 36.60 -23.66
N PRO A 184 21.47 37.05 -22.85
CA PRO A 184 21.98 36.28 -21.73
C PRO A 184 20.96 36.10 -20.60
N ARG A 185 19.89 36.91 -20.53
CA ARG A 185 18.86 36.79 -19.48
C ARG A 185 18.01 35.53 -19.63
N ARG A 186 17.72 35.10 -20.86
CA ARG A 186 16.89 33.92 -21.13
C ARG A 186 17.57 32.61 -20.69
N LYS A 187 18.89 32.51 -20.93
CA LYS A 187 19.69 31.33 -20.57
C LYS A 187 19.74 31.06 -19.05
N LYS A 188 19.56 32.10 -18.22
CA LYS A 188 19.59 31.99 -16.76
C LYS A 188 18.29 31.43 -16.18
N VAL A 189 17.13 31.86 -16.71
CA VAL A 189 15.80 31.39 -16.28
C VAL A 189 15.60 29.90 -16.62
N ASP A 190 16.03 29.47 -17.81
CA ASP A 190 15.92 28.06 -18.24
C ASP A 190 16.84 27.12 -17.45
N MET A 191 17.92 27.62 -16.83
CA MET A 191 18.80 26.81 -15.97
C MET A 191 18.21 26.68 -14.55
N ASP A 192 17.74 27.78 -13.97
CA ASP A 192 17.25 27.81 -12.59
C ASP A 192 15.98 26.96 -12.36
N ASP A 193 15.16 26.73 -13.40
CA ASP A 193 13.93 25.90 -13.34
C ASP A 193 14.22 24.38 -13.30
N TYR A 194 15.42 23.94 -13.73
CA TYR A 194 15.83 22.52 -13.70
C TYR A 194 16.77 22.17 -12.52
N THR A 195 17.48 23.14 -11.93
CA THR A 195 18.47 22.90 -10.86
C THR A 195 17.90 23.05 -9.45
N LYS A 196 17.04 22.12 -9.04
CA LYS A 196 16.96 21.68 -7.62
C LYS A 196 17.09 20.17 -7.52
N VAL A 197 18.20 19.67 -8.08
CA VAL A 197 18.64 18.31 -7.85
C VAL A 197 19.42 18.32 -6.54
N ASP A 198 18.92 17.58 -5.55
CA ASP A 198 19.57 17.42 -4.26
C ASP A 198 20.89 16.65 -4.43
N LYS A 199 21.81 16.72 -3.46
CA LYS A 199 23.14 16.09 -3.54
C LYS A 199 23.11 14.57 -3.78
N ASP A 200 21.96 13.94 -3.52
CA ASP A 200 21.69 12.53 -3.73
C ASP A 200 21.22 12.19 -5.15
N GLY A 201 21.24 13.14 -6.09
CA GLY A 201 20.79 12.93 -7.47
C GLY A 201 19.27 12.86 -7.63
N ARG A 202 18.51 13.13 -6.56
CA ARG A 202 17.04 13.22 -6.59
C ARG A 202 16.61 14.63 -6.98
N VAL A 203 15.74 14.74 -7.98
CA VAL A 203 15.08 15.99 -8.32
C VAL A 203 14.07 16.29 -7.22
N SER A 204 14.45 17.11 -6.23
CA SER A 204 13.60 17.47 -5.09
C SER A 204 12.49 18.43 -5.57
N GLY A 205 11.50 17.86 -6.26
CA GLY A 205 10.32 18.55 -6.76
C GLY A 205 9.10 18.40 -5.85
N GLU A 206 8.04 19.12 -6.18
CA GLU A 206 6.71 19.02 -5.55
C GLU A 206 6.14 17.58 -5.54
N GLY A 207 6.58 16.74 -6.49
CA GLY A 207 6.22 15.32 -6.59
C GLY A 207 6.71 14.44 -5.42
N ASP A 208 7.92 14.68 -4.90
CA ASP A 208 8.47 13.89 -3.77
C ASP A 208 7.69 14.17 -2.47
N ARG A 209 7.20 15.39 -2.30
CA ARG A 209 6.34 15.73 -1.15
C ARG A 209 5.01 15.02 -1.23
N LEU A 210 4.39 14.99 -2.41
CA LEU A 210 3.13 14.28 -2.63
C LEU A 210 3.30 12.76 -2.41
N TYR A 211 4.45 12.21 -2.81
CA TYR A 211 4.81 10.83 -2.50
C TYR A 211 4.85 10.56 -0.99
N HIS A 212 5.59 11.37 -0.23
CA HIS A 212 5.68 11.18 1.22
C HIS A 212 4.35 11.41 1.96
N ILE A 213 3.48 12.28 1.44
CA ILE A 213 2.18 12.55 2.04
C ILE A 213 1.25 11.34 1.94
N HIS A 214 1.14 10.68 0.78
CA HIS A 214 0.24 9.53 0.65
C HIS A 214 0.69 8.35 1.50
N PHE A 215 2.01 8.09 1.60
CA PHE A 215 2.53 6.99 2.40
C PHE A 215 2.30 7.25 3.90
N LYS A 216 2.51 8.49 4.36
CA LYS A 216 2.19 8.88 5.75
C LYS A 216 0.69 8.76 6.05
N LEU A 217 -0.16 9.12 5.09
CA LEU A 217 -1.61 8.97 5.22
C LEU A 217 -1.99 7.48 5.31
N PHE A 218 -1.43 6.64 4.45
CA PHE A 218 -1.61 5.19 4.53
C PHE A 218 -1.16 4.62 5.87
N GLN A 219 0.05 4.97 6.33
CA GLN A 219 0.55 4.55 7.64
C GLN A 219 -0.35 5.00 8.80
N HIS A 220 -0.92 6.21 8.72
CA HIS A 220 -1.84 6.70 9.74
C HIS A 220 -3.13 5.87 9.76
N VAL A 221 -3.68 5.60 8.59
CA VAL A 221 -4.92 4.83 8.41
C VAL A 221 -4.68 3.36 8.82
N GLN A 222 -3.51 2.79 8.50
CA GLN A 222 -3.10 1.44 8.85
C GLN A 222 -3.12 1.15 10.35
N LYS A 223 -2.81 2.14 11.19
CA LYS A 223 -2.87 1.99 12.65
C LYS A 223 -4.25 1.59 13.16
N SER A 224 -5.33 1.92 12.42
CA SER A 224 -6.69 1.59 12.83
C SER A 224 -7.03 0.09 12.77
N TRP A 225 -6.41 -0.68 11.88
CA TRP A 225 -6.67 -2.13 11.78
C TRP A 225 -5.47 -3.03 12.09
N GLN A 226 -4.25 -2.48 12.09
CA GLN A 226 -3.03 -3.26 12.31
C GLN A 226 -3.04 -4.02 13.64
N GLY A 227 -3.64 -3.45 14.69
CA GLY A 227 -3.81 -4.13 15.97
C GLY A 227 -4.66 -5.39 15.83
N TYR A 228 -5.81 -5.29 15.15
CA TYR A 228 -6.70 -6.43 14.93
C TYR A 228 -6.04 -7.53 14.09
N ASP A 229 -5.29 -7.19 13.05
CA ASP A 229 -4.49 -8.16 12.25
C ASP A 229 -3.47 -8.90 13.14
N ALA A 230 -2.67 -8.14 13.90
CA ALA A 230 -1.65 -8.72 14.77
C ALA A 230 -2.26 -9.67 15.83
N TYR A 231 -3.32 -9.25 16.51
CA TYR A 231 -3.99 -10.09 17.51
C TYR A 231 -4.70 -11.29 16.88
N ALA A 232 -5.31 -11.15 15.70
CA ALA A 232 -5.92 -12.27 14.99
C ALA A 232 -4.88 -13.37 14.71
N ARG A 233 -3.69 -13.00 14.24
CA ARG A 233 -2.58 -13.96 14.01
C ARG A 233 -2.12 -14.63 15.30
N VAL A 234 -1.98 -13.88 16.40
CA VAL A 234 -1.56 -14.45 17.69
C VAL A 234 -2.61 -15.43 18.20
N CYS A 235 -3.90 -15.07 18.18
CA CYS A 235 -5.00 -15.95 18.59
C CYS A 235 -5.09 -17.21 17.73
N MET A 236 -4.88 -17.09 16.41
CA MET A 236 -4.80 -18.26 15.51
C MET A 236 -3.64 -19.17 15.91
N ALA A 237 -2.45 -18.62 16.15
CA ALA A 237 -1.27 -19.39 16.52
C ALA A 237 -1.47 -20.15 17.84
N VAL A 238 -2.02 -19.47 18.85
CA VAL A 238 -2.34 -20.06 20.17
C VAL A 238 -3.44 -21.10 20.06
N GLY A 239 -4.54 -20.82 19.36
CA GLY A 239 -5.65 -21.75 19.18
C GLY A 239 -5.24 -23.03 18.43
N THR A 240 -4.40 -22.88 17.40
CA THR A 240 -3.80 -24.02 16.67
C THR A 240 -2.90 -24.84 17.57
N ASN A 241 -2.10 -24.18 18.42
CA ASN A 241 -1.22 -24.90 19.33
C ASN A 241 -2.00 -25.69 20.38
N GLN A 242 -3.07 -25.11 20.93
CA GLN A 242 -3.98 -25.85 21.81
C GLN A 242 -4.64 -27.02 21.07
N LEU A 243 -5.05 -26.86 19.80
CA LEU A 243 -5.57 -27.99 19.03
C LEU A 243 -4.54 -29.13 18.90
N LEU A 244 -3.26 -28.81 18.66
CA LEU A 244 -2.19 -29.81 18.59
C LEU A 244 -1.95 -30.50 19.94
N LEU A 245 -1.99 -29.76 21.05
CA LEU A 245 -1.92 -30.34 22.39
C LEU A 245 -3.12 -31.25 22.67
N THR A 246 -4.30 -30.89 22.20
CA THR A 246 -5.52 -31.69 22.33
C THR A 246 -5.36 -33.01 21.58
N LEU A 247 -4.73 -32.98 20.39
CA LEU A 247 -4.39 -34.19 19.64
C LEU A 247 -3.36 -35.05 20.38
N CYS A 248 -2.37 -34.47 21.07
CA CYS A 248 -1.46 -35.22 21.95
C CYS A 248 -2.21 -35.95 23.06
N ILE A 249 -3.13 -35.25 23.75
CA ILE A 249 -3.93 -35.82 24.84
C ILE A 249 -4.88 -36.91 24.32
N PHE A 250 -5.49 -36.68 23.16
CA PHE A 250 -6.34 -37.68 22.51
C PHE A 250 -5.55 -38.93 22.09
N ALA A 251 -4.35 -38.76 21.52
CA ALA A 251 -3.47 -39.86 21.17
C ALA A 251 -3.00 -40.64 22.40
N LEU A 252 -2.69 -39.95 23.50
CA LEU A 252 -2.45 -40.59 24.80
C LEU A 252 -3.63 -41.47 25.21
N GLY A 253 -4.85 -40.92 25.27
CA GLY A 253 -6.02 -41.69 25.71
C GLY A 253 -6.40 -42.85 24.78
N SER A 254 -6.18 -42.73 23.47
CA SER A 254 -6.49 -43.78 22.51
C SER A 254 -5.41 -44.87 22.45
N THR A 255 -4.15 -44.50 22.25
CA THR A 255 -3.07 -45.47 22.00
C THR A 255 -2.46 -46.05 23.29
N LEU A 256 -2.33 -45.26 24.36
CA LEU A 256 -1.76 -45.74 25.62
C LEU A 256 -2.77 -46.60 26.37
N ILE A 257 -4.00 -46.12 26.53
CA ILE A 257 -5.01 -46.77 27.36
C ILE A 257 -5.86 -47.76 26.54
N GLY A 258 -6.26 -47.39 25.32
CA GLY A 258 -7.02 -48.27 24.44
C GLY A 258 -6.18 -49.44 23.90
N ASP A 259 -5.11 -49.13 23.18
CA ASP A 259 -4.30 -50.15 22.49
C ASP A 259 -3.18 -50.76 23.33
N ARG A 260 -2.92 -50.20 24.53
CA ARG A 260 -1.84 -50.63 25.44
C ARG A 260 -0.44 -50.56 24.81
N GLN A 261 -0.22 -49.59 23.92
CA GLN A 261 1.06 -49.39 23.23
C GLN A 261 1.74 -48.08 23.68
N PRO A 262 2.49 -48.09 24.79
CA PRO A 262 3.05 -46.85 25.36
C PRO A 262 4.07 -46.18 24.43
N TRP A 263 4.88 -46.96 23.73
CA TRP A 263 5.89 -46.41 22.83
C TRP A 263 5.29 -45.64 21.66
N ALA A 264 4.16 -46.11 21.11
CA ALA A 264 3.47 -45.41 20.04
C ALA A 264 2.95 -44.04 20.51
N ALA A 265 2.36 -43.99 21.72
CA ALA A 265 1.88 -42.77 22.33
C ALA A 265 3.00 -41.73 22.51
N TRP A 266 4.15 -42.14 23.07
CA TRP A 266 5.29 -41.25 23.30
C TRP A 266 5.88 -40.69 21.99
N VAL A 267 6.02 -41.53 20.96
CA VAL A 267 6.49 -41.06 19.65
C VAL A 267 5.53 -40.02 19.08
N PHE A 268 4.21 -40.27 19.16
CA PHE A 268 3.21 -39.31 18.69
C PHE A 268 3.29 -37.97 19.43
N ILE A 269 3.41 -37.99 20.76
CA ILE A 269 3.56 -36.77 21.57
C ILE A 269 4.78 -35.96 21.14
N VAL A 270 5.93 -36.61 20.95
CA VAL A 270 7.17 -35.90 20.55
C VAL A 270 7.01 -35.29 19.15
N VAL A 271 6.43 -36.02 18.21
CA VAL A 271 6.20 -35.52 16.84
C VAL A 271 5.24 -34.33 16.83
N VAL A 272 4.11 -34.42 17.54
CA VAL A 272 3.13 -33.33 17.56
C VAL A 272 3.61 -32.14 18.39
N ALA A 273 4.30 -32.36 19.52
CA ALA A 273 4.88 -31.28 20.33
C ALA A 273 6.01 -30.53 19.59
N THR A 274 6.83 -31.23 18.80
CA THR A 274 7.83 -30.57 17.94
C THR A 274 7.19 -29.77 16.82
N GLY A 275 6.10 -30.29 16.21
CA GLY A 275 5.29 -29.54 15.25
C GLY A 275 4.67 -28.28 15.85
N ALA A 276 4.10 -28.39 17.05
CA ALA A 276 3.58 -27.28 17.85
C ALA A 276 4.63 -26.19 18.13
N MET A 277 5.84 -26.60 18.54
CA MET A 277 6.97 -25.68 18.75
C MET A 277 7.39 -24.98 17.46
N LEU A 278 7.51 -25.73 16.36
CA LEU A 278 7.87 -25.15 15.05
C LEU A 278 6.81 -24.15 14.59
N HIS A 279 5.53 -24.48 14.76
CA HIS A 279 4.41 -23.61 14.41
C HIS A 279 4.48 -22.28 15.15
N PHE A 280 4.72 -22.29 16.46
CA PHE A 280 4.87 -21.07 17.24
C PHE A 280 6.09 -20.25 16.84
N ARG A 281 7.23 -20.90 16.57
CA ARG A 281 8.48 -20.24 16.17
C ARG A 281 8.34 -19.50 14.83
N ILE A 282 7.54 -20.05 13.91
CA ILE A 282 7.29 -19.42 12.60
C ILE A 282 6.36 -18.20 12.76
N ASN A 283 5.38 -18.27 13.65
CA ASN A 283 4.32 -17.26 13.75
C ASN A 283 4.62 -16.10 14.71
N LEU A 284 5.46 -16.31 15.72
CA LEU A 284 5.74 -15.31 16.75
C LEU A 284 7.22 -14.94 16.81
N THR A 285 7.50 -13.65 16.74
CA THR A 285 8.82 -13.09 17.03
C THR A 285 8.94 -12.82 18.53
N LEU A 286 9.39 -13.82 19.28
CA LEU A 286 9.60 -13.70 20.73
C LEU A 286 11.05 -13.36 21.06
N THR A 287 11.23 -12.75 22.22
CA THR A 287 12.56 -12.63 22.83
C THR A 287 13.07 -14.01 23.26
N LYS A 288 14.39 -14.14 23.46
CA LYS A 288 15.02 -15.42 23.83
C LYS A 288 14.44 -16.00 25.13
N TRP A 289 14.12 -15.15 26.10
CA TRP A 289 13.56 -15.57 27.39
C TRP A 289 12.12 -16.06 27.26
N GLU A 290 11.28 -15.32 26.54
CA GLU A 290 9.90 -15.74 26.27
C GLU A 290 9.86 -17.04 25.47
N LEU A 291 10.79 -17.24 24.54
CA LEU A 291 10.92 -18.49 23.79
C LEU A 291 11.27 -19.67 24.71
N ILE A 292 12.20 -19.50 25.65
CA ILE A 292 12.54 -20.57 26.62
C ILE A 292 11.32 -20.92 27.48
N ILE A 293 10.60 -19.92 27.99
CA ILE A 293 9.39 -20.12 28.81
C ILE A 293 8.32 -20.84 27.99
N MET A 294 8.10 -20.42 26.74
CA MET A 294 7.13 -21.05 25.85
C MET A 294 7.49 -22.51 25.56
N VAL A 295 8.75 -22.79 25.22
CA VAL A 295 9.22 -24.17 24.99
C VAL A 295 9.01 -25.01 26.24
N ALA A 296 9.34 -24.49 27.41
CA ALA A 296 9.09 -25.18 28.68
C ALA A 296 7.61 -25.49 28.87
N LEU A 297 6.71 -24.53 28.64
CA LEU A 297 5.25 -24.72 28.80
C LEU A 297 4.66 -25.72 27.80
N ILE A 298 5.07 -25.66 26.53
CA ILE A 298 4.57 -26.54 25.47
C ILE A 298 4.95 -28.00 25.73
N TYR A 299 6.17 -28.26 26.18
CA TYR A 299 6.60 -29.62 26.47
C TYR A 299 6.15 -30.10 27.85
N ALA A 300 6.10 -29.23 28.86
CA ALA A 300 5.73 -29.64 30.22
C ALA A 300 4.32 -30.25 30.29
N ALA A 301 3.33 -29.66 29.61
CA ALA A 301 1.95 -30.14 29.66
C ALA A 301 1.78 -31.59 29.15
N PRO A 302 2.16 -31.94 27.91
CA PRO A 302 2.00 -33.31 27.40
C PRO A 302 2.98 -34.30 28.05
N LEU A 303 4.18 -33.87 28.46
CA LEU A 303 5.13 -34.77 29.15
C LEU A 303 4.63 -35.17 30.54
N THR A 304 4.11 -34.23 31.32
CA THR A 304 3.57 -34.53 32.67
C THR A 304 2.31 -35.38 32.58
N ALA A 305 1.41 -35.08 31.63
CA ALA A 305 0.25 -35.93 31.34
C ALA A 305 0.66 -37.34 30.88
N GLY A 306 1.68 -37.45 30.01
CA GLY A 306 2.21 -38.74 29.57
C GLY A 306 2.80 -39.56 30.71
N VAL A 307 3.60 -38.96 31.59
CA VAL A 307 4.15 -39.65 32.78
C VAL A 307 3.03 -40.11 33.69
N ALA A 308 2.07 -39.23 34.02
CA ALA A 308 0.94 -39.58 34.88
C ALA A 308 0.13 -40.76 34.29
N ALA A 309 -0.17 -40.73 33.00
CA ALA A 309 -0.89 -41.80 32.33
C ALA A 309 -0.09 -43.13 32.29
N THR A 310 1.24 -43.08 32.14
CA THR A 310 2.07 -44.29 32.21
C THR A 310 2.14 -44.90 33.62
N MET A 311 2.08 -44.09 34.66
CA MET A 311 2.05 -44.58 36.05
C MET A 311 0.70 -45.25 36.35
N ASP A 312 -0.40 -44.66 35.87
CA ASP A 312 -1.75 -45.22 35.99
C ASP A 312 -1.92 -46.53 35.20
N TYR A 313 -1.21 -46.66 34.07
CA TYR A 313 -1.13 -47.91 33.31
C TYR A 313 -0.35 -49.02 34.04
N ALA A 314 0.61 -48.67 34.88
CA ALA A 314 1.50 -49.62 35.55
C ALA A 314 1.00 -50.13 36.92
N GLY A 315 0.04 -49.43 37.53
CA GLY A 315 -0.57 -49.79 38.82
C GLY A 315 -1.81 -50.66 38.67
#